data_AF-A0A5C7LBB3-F1
#
_entry.id   AF-A0A5C7LBB3-F1
#
_cell.length_a   1.000
_cell.length_b   1.000
_cell.length_c   1.000
_cell.angle_alpha   90.00
_cell.angle_beta   90.00
_cell.angle_gamma   90.00
#
_symmetry.space_group_name_H-M   'P 1'
#
loop_
_entity.id
_entity.type
_entity.pdbx_description
1 polymer ?
#
loop_
_entity_poly.entity_id
_entity_poly.type
_entity_poly.pdbx_seq_one_letter_code
_entity_poly.pdbx_strand_id
1 'polypeptide(L)'
;MAKIRFSSIRKVRALSLSPLLALACAYLALTTVNAQTIDTKSTTGWLVVGSDGKHYPETISDSLNQDKGGKLLEWRVSRGLKAMALAKAVAITDLKSIDFDIWSKNDTLVAVQIEDQDKARFHAPVVLQGGKWKHVTLSPRDFKINDDSPVKKTAVQPEQLGNILSFIELGGALKAKDANVLRLDNLHLVRGNPAKAVSAPSVITKPVTINANLAIDKPLDIRPGGKLTITAKQLTLRAPVTVDGGTLVINEARLSAEGRMPHDLSINVKNGGQIIMTNAVWLSSQMTSLNLENASSAEFNNVRFSGSGLTVELKPGNKVELKKVENLGEFVISPGARVNAYDSKGLLFWLIFNKENPTKIELPQEPSVKDWLAPTSAKLDMHIRQSSNIMWGLVVDSGAKVHLNKTNLRAVGMLFTKPGNYAVTGIRNNSTAAFPASLVDRHVELSGSSVQSWNFYPSSRTNLSLSKCLFGELIAFGDGEANITDSTCDGSGGYIGAHHSSKVKLTNSVLQCPIVSFEQSQILLQSCQARSAVSASGQSKIRITSSSLADSPQKLDQAQIEIVRPVEQK
;
A
#
# COMPACT_ATOMS: atom_id res chain seq x y z
N MET A 1 -5.36 -32.66 32.69
CA MET A 1 -4.15 -31.79 32.58
C MET A 1 -3.00 -32.61 32.01
N ALA A 2 -2.75 -32.53 30.71
CA ALA A 2 -1.61 -33.22 30.09
C ALA A 2 -0.41 -32.26 30.07
N LYS A 3 0.63 -32.56 30.88
CA LYS A 3 1.92 -31.86 30.84
C LYS A 3 2.57 -32.12 29.48
N ILE A 4 2.72 -31.09 28.65
CA ILE A 4 3.57 -31.13 27.46
C ILE A 4 5.02 -31.31 27.94
N ARG A 5 5.64 -32.47 27.67
CA ARG A 5 7.06 -32.72 27.97
C ARG A 5 7.92 -32.03 26.91
N PHE A 6 8.67 -31.00 27.31
CA PHE A 6 9.49 -30.14 26.43
C PHE A 6 10.87 -30.69 26.02
N SER A 7 11.16 -31.99 26.21
CA SER A 7 12.50 -32.54 25.99
C SER A 7 12.83 -32.89 24.53
N SER A 8 11.99 -32.57 23.54
CA SER A 8 12.20 -32.98 22.14
C SER A 8 11.95 -31.90 21.06
N ILE A 9 12.03 -30.60 21.39
CA ILE A 9 11.97 -29.53 20.37
C ILE A 9 13.33 -29.40 19.64
N ARG A 10 13.70 -30.39 18.83
CA ARG A 10 14.83 -30.27 17.89
C ARG A 10 14.46 -30.37 16.41
N LYS A 11 13.23 -30.73 16.05
CA LYS A 11 12.76 -30.76 14.64
C LYS A 11 11.26 -30.49 14.55
N VAL A 12 10.86 -29.23 14.48
CA VAL A 12 9.53 -28.84 13.98
C VAL A 12 9.72 -28.47 12.51
N ARG A 13 9.26 -29.33 11.59
CA ARG A 13 9.16 -28.99 10.16
C ARG A 13 7.99 -28.01 10.01
N ALA A 14 8.29 -26.72 9.78
CA ALA A 14 7.28 -25.69 9.56
C ALA A 14 6.72 -25.76 8.12
N LEU A 15 5.46 -25.33 7.96
CA LEU A 15 4.67 -25.42 6.74
C LEU A 15 4.63 -24.10 5.98
N SER A 16 4.53 -24.21 4.65
CA SER A 16 4.55 -23.10 3.70
C SER A 16 3.23 -22.32 3.64
N LEU A 17 3.28 -21.00 3.78
CA LEU A 17 2.18 -20.02 3.66
C LEU A 17 2.40 -19.07 2.45
N SER A 18 2.81 -19.62 1.31
CA SER A 18 3.73 -18.93 0.38
C SER A 18 3.20 -17.97 -0.70
N PRO A 19 1.89 -17.73 -0.99
CA PRO A 19 1.55 -16.67 -1.97
C PRO A 19 0.72 -15.49 -1.45
N LEU A 20 -0.01 -15.60 -0.33
CA LEU A 20 -0.99 -14.57 0.07
C LEU A 20 -0.45 -13.50 1.04
N LEU A 21 0.72 -13.68 1.65
CA LEU A 21 1.33 -12.64 2.49
C LEU A 21 1.81 -11.40 1.71
N ALA A 22 1.83 -11.45 0.38
CA ALA A 22 2.18 -10.32 -0.48
C ALA A 22 1.07 -9.26 -0.62
N LEU A 23 -0.12 -9.47 -0.01
CA LEU A 23 -1.31 -8.62 -0.18
C LEU A 23 -1.62 -7.66 1.00
N ALA A 24 -0.73 -7.52 1.98
CA ALA A 24 -0.88 -6.51 3.03
C ALA A 24 -0.17 -5.21 2.62
N CYS A 25 -0.90 -4.16 2.25
CA CYS A 25 -0.34 -2.81 2.10
C CYS A 25 -1.32 -1.78 2.66
N ALA A 26 -0.97 -1.21 3.82
CA ALA A 26 -0.98 0.23 4.14
C ALA A 26 -0.93 0.47 5.68
N TYR A 27 -0.33 1.60 6.08
CA TYR A 27 -0.25 2.22 7.44
C TYR A 27 0.83 1.68 8.39
N LEU A 28 1.77 2.49 8.92
CA LEU A 28 1.65 3.73 9.72
C LEU A 28 2.82 4.72 9.50
N ALA A 29 2.58 6.00 9.82
CA ALA A 29 3.58 7.05 9.99
C ALA A 29 4.52 6.79 11.18
N LEU A 30 5.82 7.05 11.03
CA LEU A 30 6.71 7.24 12.17
C LEU A 30 7.74 8.33 11.98
N THR A 31 7.89 9.10 13.05
CA THR A 31 9.05 9.93 13.36
C THR A 31 10.28 9.03 13.53
N THR A 32 11.47 9.57 13.23
CA THR A 32 12.77 8.96 13.52
C THR A 32 12.93 8.75 15.02
N VAL A 33 12.43 7.63 15.52
CA VAL A 33 12.71 7.12 16.85
C VAL A 33 13.44 5.80 16.63
N ASN A 34 14.52 5.57 17.38
CA ASN A 34 15.25 4.30 17.37
C ASN A 34 14.35 3.09 17.72
N ALA A 35 13.11 3.33 18.15
CA ALA A 35 12.07 2.35 18.35
C ALA A 35 10.78 2.78 17.62
N GLN A 36 10.30 1.93 16.72
CA GLN A 36 9.00 2.05 16.07
C GLN A 36 7.97 1.28 16.87
N THR A 37 7.01 1.99 17.48
CA THR A 37 5.83 1.34 18.06
C THR A 37 4.88 0.93 16.94
N ILE A 38 4.53 -0.35 16.90
CA ILE A 38 3.52 -0.90 16.01
C ILE A 38 2.19 -0.92 16.76
N ASP A 39 1.15 -0.36 16.14
CA ASP A 39 -0.17 -0.36 16.76
C ASP A 39 -0.75 -1.77 16.89
N THR A 40 -0.95 -2.19 18.13
CA THR A 40 -1.61 -3.43 18.56
C THR A 40 -2.95 -3.16 19.23
N LYS A 41 -3.47 -1.93 19.15
CA LYS A 41 -4.78 -1.54 19.73
C LYS A 41 -5.90 -1.56 18.69
N SER A 42 -5.54 -1.89 17.46
CA SER A 42 -6.36 -1.88 16.27
C SER A 42 -6.10 -3.08 15.38
N THR A 43 -7.13 -3.54 14.67
CA THR A 43 -7.01 -4.52 13.60
C THR A 43 -6.50 -3.92 12.29
N THR A 44 -6.42 -2.59 12.18
CA THR A 44 -6.02 -1.89 10.96
C THR A 44 -4.61 -2.30 10.51
N GLY A 45 -4.50 -2.70 9.23
CA GLY A 45 -3.25 -3.11 8.60
C GLY A 45 -2.72 -4.49 9.04
N TRP A 46 -3.48 -5.23 9.84
CA TRP A 46 -3.18 -6.60 10.20
C TRP A 46 -4.00 -7.57 9.34
N LEU A 47 -3.37 -8.66 8.89
CA LEU A 47 -4.04 -9.75 8.18
C LEU A 47 -3.94 -11.05 8.98
N VAL A 48 -4.98 -11.88 8.93
CA VAL A 48 -4.92 -13.25 9.46
C VAL A 48 -4.97 -14.25 8.31
N VAL A 49 -3.90 -15.01 8.12
CA VAL A 49 -3.75 -15.94 6.99
C VAL A 49 -3.64 -17.38 7.50
N GLY A 50 -4.46 -18.27 6.97
CA GLY A 50 -4.42 -19.70 7.29
C GLY A 50 -3.41 -20.47 6.45
N SER A 51 -2.96 -21.64 6.91
CA SER A 51 -1.98 -22.48 6.20
C SER A 51 -2.42 -22.96 4.81
N ASP A 52 -3.68 -22.77 4.45
CA ASP A 52 -4.22 -22.98 3.10
C ASP A 52 -4.06 -21.75 2.19
N GLY A 53 -3.44 -20.69 2.69
CA GLY A 53 -3.22 -19.41 2.04
C GLY A 53 -4.35 -18.42 2.21
N LYS A 54 -5.53 -18.79 2.73
CA LYS A 54 -6.70 -17.90 2.73
C LYS A 54 -6.61 -16.82 3.81
N HIS A 55 -7.24 -15.67 3.55
CA HIS A 55 -7.39 -14.57 4.52
C HIS A 55 -8.70 -14.75 5.32
N TYR A 56 -8.64 -14.53 6.65
CA TYR A 56 -9.71 -14.75 7.62
C TYR A 56 -10.00 -13.49 8.47
N PRO A 57 -10.51 -12.40 7.88
CA PRO A 57 -10.69 -11.12 8.56
C PRO A 57 -11.68 -11.17 9.75
N GLU A 58 -12.59 -12.14 9.78
CA GLU A 58 -13.55 -12.34 10.87
C GLU A 58 -12.92 -12.88 12.16
N THR A 59 -11.66 -13.32 12.10
CA THR A 59 -10.98 -13.95 13.23
C THR A 59 -10.14 -12.98 14.05
N ILE A 60 -10.01 -11.72 13.62
CA ILE A 60 -9.25 -10.67 14.32
C ILE A 60 -10.19 -9.60 14.88
N SER A 61 -9.89 -9.12 16.07
CA SER A 61 -10.68 -8.09 16.76
C SER A 61 -9.80 -7.26 17.69
N ASP A 62 -10.19 -6.00 17.91
CA ASP A 62 -9.72 -5.22 19.04
C ASP A 62 -10.49 -5.65 20.30
N SER A 63 -9.80 -6.19 21.31
CA SER A 63 -10.45 -6.61 22.56
C SER A 63 -9.96 -5.78 23.74
N LEU A 64 -10.78 -5.67 24.77
CA LEU A 64 -10.40 -4.98 26.00
C LEU A 64 -9.48 -5.87 26.83
N ASN A 65 -8.30 -5.34 27.16
CA ASN A 65 -7.43 -5.89 28.19
C ASN A 65 -8.11 -5.69 29.55
N GLN A 66 -8.77 -6.74 30.04
CA GLN A 66 -9.50 -6.71 31.32
C GLN A 66 -8.57 -6.43 32.51
N ASP A 67 -7.27 -6.75 32.40
CA ASP A 67 -6.31 -6.62 33.49
C ASP A 67 -5.63 -5.23 33.53
N LYS A 68 -5.44 -4.60 32.37
CA LYS A 68 -4.65 -3.36 32.24
C LYS A 68 -5.46 -2.12 31.82
N GLY A 69 -6.72 -2.27 31.41
CA GLY A 69 -7.53 -1.16 30.90
C GLY A 69 -6.96 -0.60 29.59
N GLY A 70 -7.36 -1.16 28.45
CA GLY A 70 -6.93 -0.69 27.13
C GLY A 70 -7.31 -1.67 26.02
N LYS A 71 -7.39 -1.21 24.77
CA LYS A 71 -7.57 -2.11 23.61
C LYS A 71 -6.27 -2.87 23.32
N LEU A 72 -6.39 -4.12 22.92
CA LEU A 72 -5.31 -4.98 22.43
C LEU A 72 -5.75 -5.75 21.18
N LEU A 73 -4.81 -6.39 20.50
CA LEU A 73 -5.08 -7.15 19.29
C LEU A 73 -5.34 -8.60 19.64
N GLU A 74 -6.55 -9.09 19.39
CA GLU A 74 -6.92 -10.47 19.59
C GLU A 74 -7.16 -11.16 18.25
N TRP A 75 -6.64 -12.37 18.08
CA TRP A 75 -7.03 -13.23 16.97
C TRP A 75 -7.35 -14.65 17.41
N ARG A 76 -8.31 -15.25 16.73
CA ARG A 76 -8.84 -16.58 17.02
C ARG A 76 -8.29 -17.57 16.01
N VAL A 77 -7.77 -18.67 16.51
CA VAL A 77 -7.22 -19.75 15.68
C VAL A 77 -8.26 -20.86 15.58
N SER A 78 -8.87 -20.94 14.40
CA SER A 78 -9.86 -21.94 14.01
C SER A 78 -9.22 -23.32 13.85
N ARG A 79 -9.99 -24.37 14.07
CA ARG A 79 -9.55 -25.76 13.88
C ARG A 79 -9.65 -26.19 12.43
N GLY A 80 -8.71 -27.05 12.01
CA GLY A 80 -8.65 -27.63 10.66
C GLY A 80 -7.44 -27.18 9.84
N LEU A 81 -6.80 -26.08 10.25
CA LEU A 81 -5.56 -25.58 9.65
C LEU A 81 -4.35 -26.03 10.46
N LYS A 82 -3.22 -26.23 9.77
CA LYS A 82 -1.96 -26.62 10.43
C LYS A 82 -1.27 -25.41 11.09
N ALA A 83 -1.53 -24.21 10.59
CA ALA A 83 -1.04 -22.96 11.16
C ALA A 83 -1.97 -21.80 10.79
N MET A 84 -1.97 -20.76 11.61
CA MET A 84 -2.55 -19.45 11.29
C MET A 84 -1.57 -18.35 11.67
N ALA A 85 -1.37 -17.42 10.75
CA ALA A 85 -0.44 -16.32 10.88
C ALA A 85 -1.19 -14.99 11.02
N LEU A 86 -0.89 -14.24 12.07
CA LEU A 86 -1.18 -12.82 12.16
C LEU A 86 -0.01 -12.06 11.53
N ALA A 87 -0.23 -11.34 10.43
CA ALA A 87 0.82 -10.68 9.65
C ALA A 87 0.59 -9.16 9.58
N LYS A 88 1.70 -8.40 9.61
CA LYS A 88 1.71 -6.96 9.36
C LYS A 88 2.78 -6.60 8.35
N ALA A 89 2.42 -5.72 7.41
CA ALA A 89 3.39 -5.06 6.56
C ALA A 89 4.06 -3.90 7.32
N VAL A 90 5.35 -4.03 7.59
CA VAL A 90 6.16 -3.02 8.29
C VAL A 90 7.61 -3.15 7.84
N ALA A 91 8.26 -2.05 7.47
CA ALA A 91 9.68 -2.07 7.12
C ALA A 91 10.53 -2.47 8.35
N ILE A 92 11.25 -3.59 8.26
CA ILE A 92 12.08 -4.13 9.35
C ILE A 92 13.57 -3.85 9.05
N THR A 93 13.90 -2.63 8.66
CA THR A 93 15.30 -2.25 8.37
C THR A 93 16.12 -2.14 9.65
N ASP A 94 17.38 -2.56 9.58
CA ASP A 94 18.39 -2.34 10.62
C ASP A 94 17.95 -2.86 11.99
N LEU A 95 17.24 -4.00 12.02
CA LEU A 95 16.67 -4.58 13.24
C LEU A 95 17.72 -4.78 14.35
N LYS A 96 17.46 -4.19 15.52
CA LYS A 96 18.17 -4.48 16.77
C LYS A 96 17.36 -5.43 17.65
N SER A 97 16.08 -5.12 17.90
CA SER A 97 15.17 -6.02 18.61
C SER A 97 13.70 -5.83 18.20
N ILE A 98 12.91 -6.88 18.44
CA ILE A 98 11.45 -6.85 18.43
C ILE A 98 11.00 -7.14 19.86
N ASP A 99 10.32 -6.18 20.46
CA ASP A 99 9.84 -6.23 21.85
C ASP A 99 8.31 -6.26 21.85
N PHE A 100 7.69 -7.20 22.56
CA PHE A 100 6.23 -7.32 22.60
C PHE A 100 5.72 -8.12 23.80
N ASP A 101 4.45 -7.91 24.13
CA ASP A 101 3.69 -8.73 25.08
C ASP A 101 2.75 -9.66 24.31
N ILE A 102 2.74 -10.95 24.64
CA ILE A 102 1.84 -11.93 24.03
C ILE A 102 1.18 -12.83 25.08
N TRP A 103 -0.07 -13.18 24.85
CA TRP A 103 -0.86 -14.08 25.69
C TRP A 103 -1.59 -15.10 24.82
N SER A 104 -1.82 -16.30 25.35
CA SER A 104 -2.64 -17.31 24.70
C SER A 104 -3.62 -17.92 25.68
N LYS A 105 -4.79 -18.36 25.19
CA LYS A 105 -5.79 -19.07 25.99
C LYS A 105 -5.29 -20.44 26.42
N ASN A 106 -4.66 -21.16 25.51
CA ASN A 106 -4.09 -22.49 25.75
C ASN A 106 -2.57 -22.46 25.65
N ASP A 107 -1.91 -23.46 26.24
CA ASP A 107 -0.48 -23.72 26.00
C ASP A 107 -0.25 -23.87 24.49
N THR A 108 0.69 -23.10 23.94
CA THR A 108 0.99 -23.16 22.51
C THR A 108 2.41 -22.73 22.18
N LEU A 109 2.78 -22.91 20.91
CA LEU A 109 3.99 -22.41 20.30
C LEU A 109 3.61 -21.38 19.22
N VAL A 110 4.18 -20.18 19.34
CA VAL A 110 4.11 -19.15 18.31
C VAL A 110 5.49 -19.01 17.69
N ALA A 111 5.60 -19.03 16.35
CA ALA A 111 6.81 -18.65 15.65
C ALA A 111 6.68 -17.20 15.19
N VAL A 112 7.60 -16.33 15.63
CA VAL A 112 7.74 -15.00 15.05
C VAL A 112 8.56 -15.15 13.77
N GLN A 113 8.01 -14.74 12.64
CA GLN A 113 8.64 -14.82 11.33
C GLN A 113 9.01 -13.43 10.82
N ILE A 114 10.22 -13.35 10.28
CA ILE A 114 10.67 -12.25 9.41
C ILE A 114 11.15 -12.84 8.08
N GLU A 115 10.98 -12.09 7.00
CA GLU A 115 11.45 -12.44 5.66
C GLU A 115 12.43 -11.37 5.19
N ASP A 116 13.52 -11.78 4.53
CA ASP A 116 14.43 -10.86 3.87
C ASP A 116 14.07 -10.65 2.39
N GLN A 117 14.76 -9.71 1.74
CA GLN A 117 14.48 -9.33 0.36
C GLN A 117 14.78 -10.43 -0.68
N ASP A 118 15.59 -11.42 -0.33
CA ASP A 118 15.89 -12.59 -1.15
C ASP A 118 14.90 -13.72 -0.92
N LYS A 119 13.87 -13.51 -0.08
CA LYS A 119 12.90 -14.52 0.34
C LYS A 119 13.48 -15.57 1.29
N ALA A 120 14.60 -15.28 1.95
CA ALA A 120 15.03 -16.07 3.09
C ALA A 120 14.09 -15.77 4.28
N ARG A 121 13.56 -16.84 4.89
CA ARG A 121 12.54 -16.78 5.94
C ARG A 121 13.15 -17.30 7.23
N PHE A 122 13.04 -16.52 8.28
CA PHE A 122 13.60 -16.87 9.58
C PHE A 122 12.53 -16.89 10.65
N HIS A 123 12.61 -17.86 11.57
CA HIS A 123 11.69 -18.04 12.68
C HIS A 123 12.40 -17.91 14.03
N ALA A 124 11.74 -17.27 14.97
CA ALA A 124 12.06 -17.28 16.38
C ALA A 124 10.89 -17.92 17.16
N PRO A 125 11.06 -19.14 17.72
CA PRO A 125 9.99 -19.82 18.45
C PRO A 125 9.77 -19.22 19.85
N VAL A 126 8.52 -19.00 20.20
CA VAL A 126 8.06 -18.48 21.50
C VAL A 126 7.05 -19.44 22.09
N VAL A 127 7.45 -20.14 23.16
CA VAL A 127 6.54 -21.00 23.93
C VAL A 127 5.70 -20.14 24.87
N LEU A 128 4.38 -20.38 24.85
CA LEU A 128 3.39 -19.70 25.67
C LEU A 128 2.67 -20.69 26.60
N GLN A 129 2.39 -20.23 27.83
CA GLN A 129 1.54 -20.92 28.78
C GLN A 129 0.14 -20.32 28.71
N GLY A 130 -0.88 -21.17 28.63
CA GLY A 130 -2.28 -20.76 28.59
C GLY A 130 -2.65 -19.90 29.80
N GLY A 131 -3.36 -18.81 29.55
CA GLY A 131 -3.82 -17.89 30.57
C GLY A 131 -2.76 -16.90 31.08
N LYS A 132 -1.52 -16.90 30.57
CA LYS A 132 -0.45 -16.03 31.06
C LYS A 132 0.13 -15.11 29.99
N TRP A 133 0.32 -13.84 30.36
CA TRP A 133 1.07 -12.88 29.56
C TRP A 133 2.56 -13.18 29.62
N LYS A 134 3.25 -12.99 28.50
CA LYS A 134 4.69 -13.12 28.38
C LYS A 134 5.24 -11.92 27.61
N HIS A 135 6.17 -11.20 28.24
CA HIS A 135 7.00 -10.23 27.55
C HIS A 135 8.12 -10.96 26.79
N VAL A 136 8.39 -10.55 25.56
CA VAL A 136 9.36 -11.17 24.66
C VAL A 136 10.20 -10.09 23.99
N THR A 137 11.51 -10.26 24.07
CA THR A 137 12.50 -9.49 23.30
C THR A 137 13.23 -10.45 22.37
N LEU A 138 13.18 -10.21 21.06
CA LEU A 138 13.87 -10.98 20.03
C LEU A 138 14.88 -10.10 19.30
N SER A 139 16.12 -10.56 19.23
CA SER A 139 17.21 -9.96 18.45
C SER A 139 17.51 -10.80 17.20
N PRO A 140 18.24 -10.28 16.19
CA PRO A 140 18.54 -11.03 14.96
C PRO A 140 19.13 -12.43 15.17
N ARG A 141 19.89 -12.66 16.26
CA ARG A 141 20.46 -13.96 16.61
C ARG A 141 19.45 -15.01 17.09
N ASP A 142 18.26 -14.58 17.51
CA ASP A 142 17.21 -15.48 17.99
C ASP A 142 16.45 -16.13 16.83
N PHE A 143 16.61 -15.56 15.62
CA PHE A 143 15.99 -16.03 14.39
C PHE A 143 16.87 -17.08 13.70
N LYS A 144 16.24 -18.20 13.31
CA LYS A 144 16.89 -19.28 12.58
C LYS A 144 16.22 -19.45 11.22
N ILE A 145 17.01 -19.72 10.19
CA ILE A 145 16.49 -19.97 8.85
C ILE A 145 15.50 -21.13 8.88
N ASN A 146 14.36 -20.97 8.21
CA ASN A 146 13.36 -22.01 8.14
C ASN A 146 13.77 -23.11 7.14
N ASP A 147 13.41 -24.36 7.43
CA ASP A 147 13.70 -25.52 6.60
C ASP A 147 13.02 -25.44 5.22
N ASP A 148 11.90 -24.75 5.11
CA ASP A 148 11.18 -24.54 3.83
C ASP A 148 11.53 -23.22 3.14
N SER A 149 12.49 -22.46 3.68
CA SER A 149 12.83 -21.16 3.15
C SER A 149 13.33 -21.29 1.69
N PRO A 150 12.76 -20.52 0.74
CA PRO A 150 13.17 -20.54 -0.67
C PRO A 150 14.65 -20.23 -0.87
N VAL A 151 15.22 -19.38 -0.02
CA VAL A 151 16.63 -19.03 -0.01
C VAL A 151 17.23 -19.38 1.34
N LYS A 152 18.34 -20.12 1.33
CA LYS A 152 19.04 -20.53 2.54
C LYS A 152 20.12 -19.53 2.89
N LYS A 153 20.07 -19.02 4.13
CA LYS A 153 21.09 -18.17 4.71
C LYS A 153 21.48 -18.67 6.09
N THR A 154 22.70 -18.35 6.51
CA THR A 154 23.26 -18.80 7.79
C THR A 154 22.82 -17.92 8.96
N ALA A 155 22.50 -16.65 8.70
CA ALA A 155 22.07 -15.69 9.71
C ALA A 155 21.15 -14.62 9.10
N VAL A 156 20.40 -13.95 9.97
CA VAL A 156 19.67 -12.73 9.61
C VAL A 156 20.68 -11.61 9.34
N GLN A 157 20.49 -10.92 8.22
CA GLN A 157 21.19 -9.67 7.89
C GLN A 157 20.19 -8.52 8.08
N PRO A 158 20.27 -7.76 9.18
CA PRO A 158 19.28 -6.72 9.52
C PRO A 158 19.07 -5.69 8.40
N GLU A 159 20.12 -5.38 7.66
CA GLU A 159 20.13 -4.48 6.51
C GLU A 159 19.52 -5.06 5.24
N GLN A 160 19.17 -6.36 5.23
CA GLN A 160 18.53 -7.07 4.11
C GLN A 160 17.09 -7.49 4.40
N LEU A 161 16.59 -7.27 5.62
CA LEU A 161 15.23 -7.63 6.00
C LEU A 161 14.17 -6.95 5.13
N GLY A 162 13.04 -7.61 4.91
CA GLY A 162 11.95 -7.11 4.10
C GLY A 162 10.98 -6.24 4.89
N ASN A 163 9.71 -6.36 4.53
CA ASN A 163 8.63 -5.55 5.05
C ASN A 163 7.51 -6.37 5.70
N ILE A 164 7.75 -7.61 6.10
CA ILE A 164 6.71 -8.51 6.65
C ILE A 164 7.16 -9.04 8.01
N LEU A 165 6.36 -8.75 9.03
CA LEU A 165 6.42 -9.36 10.36
C LEU A 165 5.21 -10.28 10.53
N SER A 166 5.40 -11.48 11.05
CA SER A 166 4.28 -12.39 11.31
C SER A 166 4.41 -13.17 12.61
N PHE A 167 3.27 -13.41 13.27
CA PHE A 167 3.13 -14.27 14.44
C PHE A 167 2.33 -15.50 14.04
N ILE A 168 3.00 -16.65 13.92
CA ILE A 168 2.43 -17.89 13.40
C ILE A 168 2.13 -18.82 14.56
N GLU A 169 0.87 -19.11 14.82
CA GLU A 169 0.47 -20.13 15.79
C GLU A 169 0.65 -21.53 15.17
N LEU A 170 1.40 -22.39 15.85
CA LEU A 170 1.79 -23.72 15.38
C LEU A 170 1.11 -24.85 16.17
N GLY A 171 0.11 -24.55 16.99
CA GLY A 171 -0.63 -25.53 17.79
C GLY A 171 -1.27 -26.61 16.92
N GLY A 172 -1.83 -26.23 15.76
CA GLY A 172 -2.37 -27.18 14.77
C GLY A 172 -1.32 -28.17 14.25
N ALA A 173 -0.13 -27.69 13.89
CA ALA A 173 0.99 -28.53 13.46
C ALA A 173 1.50 -29.45 14.59
N LEU A 174 1.35 -29.02 15.85
CA LEU A 174 1.64 -29.80 17.05
C LEU A 174 0.46 -30.66 17.54
N LYS A 175 -0.59 -30.82 16.71
CA LYS A 175 -1.78 -31.66 16.98
C LYS A 175 -2.61 -31.21 18.19
N ALA A 176 -2.61 -29.92 18.51
CA ALA A 176 -3.46 -29.36 19.56
C ALA A 176 -4.95 -29.61 19.24
N LYS A 177 -5.69 -30.03 20.26
CA LYS A 177 -7.10 -30.42 20.17
C LYS A 177 -8.07 -29.39 20.77
N ASP A 178 -7.63 -28.16 21.06
CA ASP A 178 -8.47 -27.04 21.54
C ASP A 178 -8.33 -25.78 20.67
N ALA A 179 -9.44 -25.06 20.40
CA ALA A 179 -9.37 -23.81 19.62
C ALA A 179 -8.66 -22.78 20.47
N ASN A 180 -7.82 -21.93 19.85
CA ASN A 180 -6.96 -21.02 20.61
C ASN A 180 -7.35 -19.57 20.35
N VAL A 181 -7.05 -18.73 21.34
CA VAL A 181 -7.17 -17.28 21.24
C VAL A 181 -5.83 -16.72 21.65
N LEU A 182 -5.28 -15.82 20.84
CA LEU A 182 -4.03 -15.15 21.13
C LEU A 182 -4.28 -13.65 21.19
N ARG A 183 -3.47 -12.99 22.01
CA ARG A 183 -3.51 -11.55 22.23
C ARG A 183 -2.10 -10.99 22.13
N LEU A 184 -1.96 -9.87 21.45
CA LEU A 184 -0.69 -9.16 21.24
C LEU A 184 -0.84 -7.71 21.74
N ASP A 185 0.17 -7.23 22.46
CA ASP A 185 0.23 -5.86 22.97
C ASP A 185 1.68 -5.33 22.98
N ASN A 186 1.84 -4.01 23.12
CA ASN A 186 3.13 -3.31 23.26
C ASN A 186 4.22 -3.76 22.27
N LEU A 187 3.86 -3.89 20.99
CA LEU A 187 4.81 -4.28 19.96
C LEU A 187 5.70 -3.10 19.53
N HIS A 188 7.01 -3.25 19.70
CA HIS A 188 8.02 -2.28 19.30
C HIS A 188 9.09 -2.95 18.42
N LEU A 189 9.41 -2.31 17.30
CA LEU A 189 10.59 -2.60 16.49
C LEU A 189 11.70 -1.64 16.88
N VAL A 190 12.70 -2.10 17.61
CA VAL A 190 13.90 -1.33 17.89
C VAL A 190 14.87 -1.51 16.75
N ARG A 191 15.25 -0.41 16.12
CA ARG A 191 16.27 -0.37 15.07
C ARG A 191 17.62 -0.06 15.72
N GLY A 192 18.69 -0.62 15.15
CA GLY A 192 20.04 -0.23 15.47
C GLY A 192 20.26 1.24 15.14
N ASN A 193 21.32 1.85 15.66
CA ASN A 193 21.74 3.15 15.14
C ASN A 193 22.06 2.95 13.66
N PRO A 194 21.30 3.55 12.72
CA PRO A 194 21.73 3.54 11.34
C PRO A 194 23.13 4.16 11.31
N ALA A 195 24.03 3.60 10.51
CA ALA A 195 25.33 4.25 10.32
C ALA A 195 25.06 5.72 9.93
N LYS A 196 25.75 6.64 10.63
CA LYS A 196 25.44 8.09 10.63
C LYS A 196 25.15 8.57 9.21
N ALA A 197 23.87 8.83 8.94
CA ALA A 197 23.46 9.33 7.64
C ALA A 197 23.90 10.80 7.51
N VAL A 198 24.41 11.17 6.34
CA VAL A 198 24.59 12.57 5.98
C VAL A 198 23.26 13.12 5.47
N SER A 199 23.01 14.41 5.70
CA SER A 199 21.84 15.08 5.12
C SER A 199 22.16 15.55 3.70
N ALA A 200 21.20 15.41 2.79
CA ALA A 200 21.31 16.01 1.47
C ALA A 200 21.34 17.55 1.58
N PRO A 201 22.11 18.26 0.74
CA PRO A 201 21.91 19.70 0.53
C PRO A 201 20.47 19.95 0.07
N SER A 202 19.83 21.04 0.51
CA SER A 202 18.45 21.34 0.10
C SER A 202 18.33 21.75 -1.37
N VAL A 203 19.42 22.24 -1.97
CA VAL A 203 19.45 22.65 -3.39
C VAL A 203 20.73 22.15 -4.06
N ILE A 204 20.59 21.55 -5.23
CA ILE A 204 21.68 21.04 -6.08
C ILE A 204 21.63 21.76 -7.43
N THR A 205 22.62 22.61 -7.70
CA THR A 205 22.76 23.35 -8.98
C THR A 205 24.00 22.92 -9.79
N LYS A 206 24.82 22.02 -9.22
CA LYS A 206 26.01 21.45 -9.84
C LYS A 206 26.08 19.95 -9.53
N PRO A 207 26.89 19.16 -10.25
CA PRO A 207 27.06 17.75 -9.94
C PRO A 207 27.57 17.52 -8.51
N VAL A 208 26.94 16.59 -7.80
CA VAL A 208 27.28 16.14 -6.44
C VAL A 208 27.15 14.61 -6.39
N THR A 209 28.14 13.94 -5.81
CA THR A 209 28.10 12.49 -5.56
C THR A 209 28.12 12.23 -4.06
N ILE A 210 27.20 11.42 -3.57
CA ILE A 210 27.11 10.99 -2.17
C ILE A 210 27.26 9.47 -2.12
N ASN A 211 28.33 9.01 -1.49
CA ASN A 211 28.67 7.59 -1.30
C ASN A 211 28.49 7.09 0.15
N ALA A 212 28.07 7.97 1.04
CA ALA A 212 27.73 7.66 2.43
C ALA A 212 26.21 7.52 2.58
N ASN A 213 25.75 6.78 3.59
CA ASN A 213 24.33 6.68 3.94
C ASN A 213 23.68 8.07 3.97
N LEU A 214 22.52 8.22 3.32
CA LEU A 214 21.90 9.50 3.05
C LEU A 214 20.49 9.55 3.62
N ALA A 215 20.14 10.65 4.29
CA ALA A 215 18.78 10.96 4.69
C ALA A 215 18.31 12.27 4.00
N ILE A 216 17.13 12.21 3.37
CA ILE A 216 16.42 13.36 2.81
C ILE A 216 15.24 13.66 3.73
N ASP A 217 15.52 14.45 4.76
CA ASP A 217 14.55 14.83 5.80
C ASP A 217 13.93 16.21 5.57
N LYS A 218 14.41 16.93 4.55
CA LYS A 218 13.91 18.24 4.12
C LYS A 218 13.73 18.22 2.60
N PRO A 219 12.84 19.06 2.06
CA PRO A 219 12.67 19.18 0.61
C PRO A 219 14.01 19.40 -0.09
N LEU A 220 14.22 18.65 -1.17
CA LEU A 220 15.42 18.69 -1.99
C LEU A 220 15.05 19.15 -3.41
N ASP A 221 15.70 20.21 -3.88
CA ASP A 221 15.55 20.72 -5.25
C ASP A 221 16.82 20.48 -6.06
N ILE A 222 16.72 19.71 -7.14
CA ILE A 222 17.77 19.54 -8.14
C ILE A 222 17.39 20.39 -9.36
N ARG A 223 18.16 21.45 -9.61
CA ARG A 223 17.87 22.48 -10.62
C ARG A 223 18.65 22.24 -11.92
N PRO A 224 18.44 23.04 -12.99
CA PRO A 224 19.21 22.89 -14.22
C PRO A 224 20.72 22.95 -13.96
N GLY A 225 21.48 22.04 -14.58
CA GLY A 225 22.92 21.85 -14.33
C GLY A 225 23.26 21.05 -13.06
N GLY A 226 22.28 20.84 -12.16
CA GLY A 226 22.38 19.98 -11.00
C GLY A 226 22.27 18.51 -11.35
N LYS A 227 23.18 17.70 -10.79
CA LYS A 227 23.12 16.24 -10.85
C LYS A 227 23.45 15.67 -9.49
N LEU A 228 22.50 15.03 -8.82
CA LEU A 228 22.76 14.30 -7.59
C LEU A 228 22.95 12.81 -7.93
N THR A 229 24.12 12.27 -7.66
CA THR A 229 24.40 10.83 -7.79
C THR A 229 24.58 10.21 -6.42
N ILE A 230 23.74 9.23 -6.11
CA ILE A 230 23.73 8.53 -4.84
C ILE A 230 24.21 7.11 -5.10
N THR A 231 25.37 6.77 -4.53
CA THR A 231 25.93 5.41 -4.50
C THR A 231 26.01 4.88 -3.07
N ALA A 232 25.22 5.49 -2.19
CA ALA A 232 25.11 5.13 -0.78
C ALA A 232 24.48 3.75 -0.64
N LYS A 233 24.98 2.94 0.31
CA LYS A 233 24.35 1.64 0.62
C LYS A 233 22.90 1.81 1.08
N GLN A 234 22.61 2.89 1.83
CA GLN A 234 21.28 3.20 2.33
C GLN A 234 20.89 4.65 2.02
N LEU A 235 19.66 4.83 1.56
CA LEU A 235 18.98 6.10 1.34
C LEU A 235 17.64 6.09 2.08
N THR A 236 17.37 7.09 2.91
CA THR A 236 16.06 7.29 3.52
C THR A 236 15.42 8.54 2.96
N LEU A 237 14.19 8.42 2.47
CA LEU A 237 13.40 9.49 1.89
C LEU A 237 12.22 9.78 2.82
N ARG A 238 12.20 10.96 3.44
CA ARG A 238 11.11 11.44 4.33
C ARG A 238 10.50 12.77 3.90
N ALA A 239 11.09 13.41 2.90
CA ALA A 239 10.64 14.68 2.38
C ALA A 239 10.61 14.67 0.84
N PRO A 240 9.80 15.54 0.21
CA PRO A 240 9.68 15.59 -1.24
C PRO A 240 11.00 15.92 -1.94
N VAL A 241 11.15 15.40 -3.16
CA VAL A 241 12.27 15.72 -4.05
C VAL A 241 11.72 16.33 -5.33
N THR A 242 12.26 17.47 -5.74
CA THR A 242 11.97 18.09 -7.02
C THR A 242 13.20 17.98 -7.92
N VAL A 243 13.04 17.48 -9.13
CA VAL A 243 14.06 17.45 -10.18
C VAL A 243 13.56 18.32 -11.34
N ASP A 244 13.99 19.58 -11.36
CA ASP A 244 13.59 20.61 -12.31
C ASP A 244 14.71 20.85 -13.32
N GLY A 245 14.63 20.24 -14.49
CA GLY A 245 15.69 20.29 -15.52
C GLY A 245 17.05 19.72 -15.11
N GLY A 246 17.14 19.08 -13.94
CA GLY A 246 18.32 18.42 -13.41
C GLY A 246 18.28 16.89 -13.52
N THR A 247 19.14 16.20 -12.79
CA THR A 247 19.19 14.72 -12.77
C THR A 247 19.37 14.15 -11.37
N LEU A 248 18.52 13.18 -11.01
CA LEU A 248 18.70 12.33 -9.85
C LEU A 248 19.14 10.93 -10.30
N VAL A 249 20.29 10.47 -9.83
CA VAL A 249 20.82 9.13 -10.09
C VAL A 249 20.92 8.37 -8.76
N ILE A 250 20.32 7.19 -8.70
CA ILE A 250 20.38 6.29 -7.55
C ILE A 250 20.94 4.95 -8.05
N ASN A 251 22.14 4.58 -7.58
CA ASN A 251 22.82 3.38 -8.03
C ASN A 251 23.24 2.53 -6.83
N GLU A 252 22.98 1.22 -6.88
CA GLU A 252 23.40 0.24 -5.86
C GLU A 252 22.95 0.60 -4.43
N ALA A 253 21.76 1.21 -4.32
CA ALA A 253 21.23 1.72 -3.07
C ALA A 253 20.00 0.95 -2.59
N ARG A 254 19.90 0.80 -1.27
CA ARG A 254 18.66 0.43 -0.58
C ARG A 254 17.93 1.71 -0.17
N LEU A 255 16.76 1.94 -0.74
CA LEU A 255 15.93 3.11 -0.50
C LEU A 255 14.75 2.76 0.42
N SER A 256 14.61 3.49 1.53
CA SER A 256 13.44 3.45 2.42
C SER A 256 12.65 4.75 2.28
N ALA A 257 11.45 4.66 1.72
CA ALA A 257 10.51 5.76 1.59
C ALA A 257 9.51 5.71 2.75
N GLU A 258 9.60 6.70 3.63
CA GLU A 258 8.91 6.71 4.92
C GLU A 258 7.85 7.82 4.95
N GLY A 259 6.88 7.69 4.05
CA GLY A 259 5.67 8.52 4.02
C GLY A 259 4.76 8.25 5.22
N ARG A 260 4.00 9.27 5.63
CA ARG A 260 3.04 9.21 6.75
C ARG A 260 1.71 8.61 6.32
N MET A 261 1.32 8.85 5.07
CA MET A 261 0.06 8.39 4.45
C MET A 261 0.26 8.22 2.93
N PRO A 262 -0.66 7.57 2.19
CA PRO A 262 -0.54 7.44 0.75
C PRO A 262 -0.34 8.79 0.07
N HIS A 263 0.63 8.87 -0.83
CA HIS A 263 0.97 10.04 -1.66
C HIS A 263 1.45 11.29 -0.92
N ASP A 264 1.74 11.22 0.39
CA ASP A 264 2.31 12.38 1.10
C ASP A 264 3.78 12.64 0.74
N LEU A 265 4.48 11.59 0.31
CA LEU A 265 5.83 11.65 -0.21
C LEU A 265 5.77 11.66 -1.75
N SER A 266 6.54 12.57 -2.35
CA SER A 266 6.59 12.72 -3.80
C SER A 266 8.00 12.96 -4.33
N ILE A 267 8.23 12.45 -5.54
CA ILE A 267 9.34 12.83 -6.41
C ILE A 267 8.71 13.50 -7.62
N ASN A 268 8.96 14.80 -7.80
CA ASN A 268 8.41 15.60 -8.89
C ASN A 268 9.53 15.87 -9.90
N VAL A 269 9.43 15.29 -11.09
CA VAL A 269 10.40 15.46 -12.17
C VAL A 269 9.75 16.31 -13.26
N LYS A 270 10.30 17.48 -13.51
CA LYS A 270 9.72 18.48 -14.42
C LYS A 270 10.74 19.12 -15.34
N ASN A 271 10.25 19.70 -16.42
CA ASN A 271 10.99 20.55 -17.36
C ASN A 271 12.24 19.87 -17.93
N GLY A 272 12.10 18.66 -18.46
CA GLY A 272 13.21 17.86 -18.99
C GLY A 272 14.08 17.19 -17.92
N GLY A 273 13.65 17.23 -16.65
CA GLY A 273 14.33 16.54 -15.55
C GLY A 273 14.35 15.02 -15.73
N GLN A 274 15.29 14.38 -15.05
CA GLN A 274 15.47 12.92 -15.16
C GLN A 274 15.70 12.25 -13.81
N ILE A 275 15.08 11.10 -13.61
CA ILE A 275 15.44 10.14 -12.56
C ILE A 275 15.96 8.85 -13.17
N ILE A 276 17.09 8.37 -12.67
CA ILE A 276 17.71 7.11 -13.09
C ILE A 276 17.97 6.27 -11.85
N MET A 277 17.41 5.07 -11.81
CA MET A 277 17.59 4.12 -10.73
C MET A 277 18.13 2.80 -11.25
N THR A 278 19.26 2.35 -10.71
CA THR A 278 19.94 1.13 -11.17
C THR A 278 20.38 0.27 -10.00
N ASN A 279 20.18 -1.05 -10.09
CA ASN A 279 20.60 -2.03 -9.08
C ASN A 279 20.13 -1.67 -7.67
N ALA A 280 18.88 -1.22 -7.53
CA ALA A 280 18.35 -0.66 -6.29
C ALA A 280 17.20 -1.49 -5.73
N VAL A 281 16.99 -1.38 -4.41
CA VAL A 281 15.80 -1.92 -3.75
C VAL A 281 15.03 -0.79 -3.10
N TRP A 282 13.75 -0.67 -3.42
CA TRP A 282 12.85 0.31 -2.83
C TRP A 282 11.93 -0.35 -1.81
N LEU A 283 11.81 0.28 -0.65
CA LEU A 283 10.96 -0.14 0.44
C LEU A 283 10.02 0.99 0.80
N SER A 284 8.72 0.71 0.80
CA SER A 284 7.74 1.68 1.26
C SER A 284 6.57 1.01 1.95
N SER A 285 6.13 1.60 3.05
CA SER A 285 4.86 1.24 3.72
C SER A 285 3.66 2.00 3.15
N GLN A 286 3.93 3.08 2.41
CA GLN A 286 2.94 3.94 1.78
C GLN A 286 3.26 4.12 0.30
N MET A 287 2.23 4.31 -0.51
CA MET A 287 2.39 4.65 -1.92
C MET A 287 3.09 6.01 -2.03
N THR A 288 4.18 6.09 -2.79
CA THR A 288 4.91 7.35 -3.07
C THR A 288 4.58 7.81 -4.48
N SER A 289 4.36 9.11 -4.67
CA SER A 289 4.10 9.64 -6.01
C SER A 289 5.39 9.91 -6.77
N LEU A 290 5.45 9.49 -8.04
CA LEU A 290 6.46 9.92 -9.01
C LEU A 290 5.75 10.67 -10.14
N ASN A 291 5.84 11.98 -10.12
CA ASN A 291 5.15 12.84 -11.09
C ASN A 291 6.12 13.25 -12.19
N LEU A 292 5.82 12.89 -13.45
CA LEU A 292 6.60 13.29 -14.61
C LEU A 292 5.84 14.36 -15.40
N GLU A 293 6.47 15.51 -15.61
CA GLU A 293 5.87 16.68 -16.28
C GLU A 293 6.84 17.32 -17.28
N ASN A 294 6.30 17.94 -18.33
CA ASN A 294 7.04 18.76 -19.29
C ASN A 294 8.30 18.07 -19.85
N ALA A 295 8.10 16.98 -20.60
CA ALA A 295 9.15 16.22 -21.28
C ALA A 295 10.21 15.60 -20.37
N SER A 296 9.81 15.19 -19.17
CA SER A 296 10.67 14.51 -18.20
C SER A 296 10.73 12.99 -18.42
N SER A 297 11.73 12.34 -17.81
CA SER A 297 11.90 10.89 -17.94
C SER A 297 12.29 10.18 -16.65
N ALA A 298 11.89 8.91 -16.55
CA ALA A 298 12.38 7.97 -15.55
C ALA A 298 12.96 6.70 -16.19
N GLU A 299 14.10 6.25 -15.70
CA GLU A 299 14.72 4.97 -16.08
C GLU A 299 14.93 4.09 -14.85
N PHE A 300 14.43 2.86 -14.89
CA PHE A 300 14.62 1.86 -13.85
C PHE A 300 15.24 0.61 -14.47
N ASN A 301 16.43 0.24 -13.99
CA ASN A 301 17.16 -0.92 -14.48
C ASN A 301 17.60 -1.83 -13.33
N ASN A 302 17.10 -3.07 -13.30
CA ASN A 302 17.35 -4.02 -12.22
C ASN A 302 16.94 -3.44 -10.85
N VAL A 303 15.66 -3.10 -10.71
CA VAL A 303 15.10 -2.47 -9.50
C VAL A 303 13.97 -3.32 -8.95
N ARG A 304 14.00 -3.61 -7.65
CA ARG A 304 12.95 -4.34 -6.96
C ARG A 304 12.26 -3.44 -5.94
N PHE A 305 10.94 -3.47 -5.92
CA PHE A 305 10.12 -2.81 -4.93
C PHE A 305 9.52 -3.82 -3.96
N SER A 306 9.41 -3.43 -2.69
CA SER A 306 8.83 -4.22 -1.62
C SER A 306 7.93 -3.32 -0.77
N GLY A 307 6.65 -3.69 -0.71
CA GLY A 307 5.60 -2.88 -0.08
C GLY A 307 4.75 -2.17 -1.12
N SER A 308 4.32 -0.94 -0.82
CA SER A 308 3.31 -0.24 -1.63
C SER A 308 3.82 0.22 -3.00
N GLY A 309 5.12 0.51 -3.13
CA GLY A 309 5.70 0.94 -4.40
C GLY A 309 5.48 2.43 -4.71
N LEU A 310 5.33 2.73 -6.00
CA LEU A 310 5.09 4.05 -6.58
C LEU A 310 3.77 4.09 -7.35
N THR A 311 3.13 5.26 -7.34
CA THR A 311 2.21 5.68 -8.40
C THR A 311 2.96 6.65 -9.31
N VAL A 312 3.16 6.25 -10.56
CA VAL A 312 3.87 7.04 -11.57
C VAL A 312 2.84 7.74 -12.45
N GLU A 313 2.77 9.06 -12.39
CA GLU A 313 1.93 9.84 -13.30
C GLU A 313 2.71 10.25 -14.55
N LEU A 314 2.22 9.84 -15.72
CA LEU A 314 2.81 10.19 -17.01
C LEU A 314 1.87 11.07 -17.82
N LYS A 315 2.22 12.35 -17.94
CA LYS A 315 1.58 13.29 -18.88
C LYS A 315 2.16 13.15 -20.31
N PRO A 316 1.51 13.71 -21.34
CA PRO A 316 2.00 13.63 -22.72
C PRO A 316 3.45 14.13 -22.87
N GLY A 317 4.24 13.47 -23.70
CA GLY A 317 5.65 13.81 -23.95
C GLY A 317 6.65 13.28 -22.91
N ASN A 318 6.19 12.74 -21.78
CA ASN A 318 7.07 12.11 -20.80
C ASN A 318 7.37 10.65 -21.16
N LYS A 319 8.46 10.13 -20.61
CA LYS A 319 8.97 8.80 -20.93
C LYS A 319 9.32 7.99 -19.68
N VAL A 320 8.98 6.70 -19.69
CA VAL A 320 9.50 5.73 -18.72
C VAL A 320 10.10 4.52 -19.42
N GLU A 321 11.29 4.13 -18.96
CA GLU A 321 11.99 2.90 -19.36
C GLU A 321 12.13 1.98 -18.15
N LEU A 322 11.62 0.75 -18.28
CA LEU A 322 11.67 -0.28 -17.25
C LEU A 322 12.41 -1.49 -17.81
N LYS A 323 13.49 -1.90 -17.15
CA LYS A 323 14.25 -3.10 -17.50
C LYS A 323 14.52 -3.92 -16.26
N LYS A 324 14.06 -5.17 -16.21
CA LYS A 324 14.23 -6.04 -15.02
C LYS A 324 13.68 -5.40 -13.75
N VAL A 325 12.49 -4.82 -13.84
CA VAL A 325 11.82 -4.15 -12.72
C VAL A 325 10.79 -5.10 -12.09
N GLU A 326 10.73 -5.12 -10.77
CA GLU A 326 9.80 -5.97 -10.03
C GLU A 326 8.94 -5.17 -9.05
N ASN A 327 7.62 -5.31 -9.16
CA ASN A 327 6.60 -4.79 -8.22
C ASN A 327 6.62 -3.27 -8.01
N LEU A 328 7.01 -2.48 -9.03
CA LEU A 328 7.17 -1.02 -8.89
C LEU A 328 5.90 -0.34 -8.37
N GLY A 329 4.73 -0.88 -8.69
CA GLY A 329 3.44 -0.30 -8.36
C GLY A 329 2.67 -0.04 -9.64
N GLU A 330 2.18 1.18 -9.79
CA GLU A 330 1.23 1.54 -10.84
C GLU A 330 1.67 2.74 -11.68
N PHE A 331 1.19 2.79 -12.92
CA PHE A 331 1.48 3.84 -13.89
C PHE A 331 0.16 4.39 -14.42
N VAL A 332 -0.08 5.68 -14.23
CA VAL A 332 -1.22 6.42 -14.79
C VAL A 332 -0.77 7.09 -16.08
N ILE A 333 -1.19 6.51 -17.21
CA ILE A 333 -0.64 6.80 -18.53
C ILE A 333 -1.62 7.66 -19.33
N SER A 334 -1.23 8.91 -19.59
CA SER A 334 -1.96 9.79 -20.49
C SER A 334 -1.62 9.48 -21.97
N PRO A 335 -2.53 9.74 -22.92
CA PRO A 335 -2.21 9.64 -24.35
C PRO A 335 -0.97 10.48 -24.72
N GLY A 336 -0.09 9.92 -25.55
CA GLY A 336 1.17 10.58 -25.92
C GLY A 336 2.30 10.49 -24.90
N ALA A 337 2.13 9.80 -23.77
CA ALA A 337 3.25 9.35 -22.93
C ALA A 337 3.89 8.07 -23.51
N ARG A 338 5.20 7.90 -23.30
CA ARG A 338 5.95 6.71 -23.72
C ARG A 338 6.26 5.79 -22.54
N VAL A 339 5.93 4.50 -22.66
CA VAL A 339 6.26 3.48 -21.67
C VAL A 339 6.87 2.25 -22.33
N ASN A 340 8.09 1.92 -21.95
CA ASN A 340 8.76 0.70 -22.40
C ASN A 340 9.06 -0.19 -21.20
N ALA A 341 8.64 -1.46 -21.26
CA ALA A 341 8.85 -2.44 -20.21
C ALA A 341 9.45 -3.74 -20.75
N TYR A 342 10.64 -4.07 -20.26
CA TYR A 342 11.43 -5.23 -20.68
C TYR A 342 11.78 -6.10 -19.47
N ASP A 343 11.58 -7.42 -19.59
CA ASP A 343 11.96 -8.40 -18.56
C ASP A 343 11.41 -8.06 -17.16
N SER A 344 10.24 -7.44 -17.08
CA SER A 344 9.70 -6.86 -15.84
C SER A 344 8.49 -7.63 -15.32
N LYS A 345 8.17 -7.49 -14.04
CA LYS A 345 7.03 -8.20 -13.43
C LYS A 345 6.28 -7.40 -12.38
N GLY A 346 4.97 -7.67 -12.27
CA GLY A 346 4.13 -7.08 -11.23
C GLY A 346 3.91 -5.59 -11.43
N LEU A 347 3.54 -5.19 -12.64
CA LEU A 347 3.28 -3.79 -13.01
C LEU A 347 1.78 -3.60 -13.27
N LEU A 348 1.20 -2.51 -12.76
CA LEU A 348 -0.17 -2.10 -13.06
C LEU A 348 -0.18 -0.90 -14.00
N PHE A 349 -0.73 -1.04 -15.20
CA PHE A 349 -0.87 0.05 -16.15
C PHE A 349 -2.31 0.55 -16.18
N TRP A 350 -2.52 1.79 -15.76
CA TRP A 350 -3.77 2.53 -15.88
C TRP A 350 -3.77 3.35 -17.17
N LEU A 351 -4.60 2.95 -18.13
CA LEU A 351 -4.71 3.61 -19.43
C LEU A 351 -5.80 4.69 -19.38
N ILE A 352 -5.44 5.95 -19.63
CA ILE A 352 -6.41 7.05 -19.70
C ILE A 352 -7.04 7.11 -21.09
N PHE A 353 -8.37 7.11 -21.12
CA PHE A 353 -9.18 7.34 -22.30
C PHE A 353 -10.06 8.57 -22.14
N ASN A 354 -10.05 9.43 -23.15
CA ASN A 354 -10.85 10.64 -23.25
C ASN A 354 -11.45 10.76 -24.66
N LYS A 355 -12.07 11.90 -24.98
CA LYS A 355 -12.69 12.15 -26.30
C LYS A 355 -11.71 12.08 -27.49
N GLU A 356 -10.41 12.21 -27.25
CA GLU A 356 -9.37 12.36 -28.28
C GLU A 356 -8.73 11.02 -28.69
N ASN A 357 -8.89 9.97 -27.88
CA ASN A 357 -8.38 8.62 -28.17
C ASN A 357 -9.47 7.53 -28.12
N PRO A 358 -10.58 7.69 -28.88
CA PRO A 358 -11.58 6.65 -28.97
C PRO A 358 -10.97 5.40 -29.59
N THR A 359 -11.13 4.23 -28.97
CA THR A 359 -10.45 3.02 -29.44
C THR A 359 -11.18 1.73 -29.14
N LYS A 360 -10.89 0.73 -29.97
CA LYS A 360 -11.06 -0.68 -29.66
C LYS A 360 -9.68 -1.24 -29.38
N ILE A 361 -9.47 -1.78 -28.19
CA ILE A 361 -8.16 -2.29 -27.75
C ILE A 361 -8.29 -3.69 -27.17
N GLU A 362 -7.32 -4.53 -27.50
CA GLU A 362 -7.14 -5.86 -26.91
C GLU A 362 -5.88 -5.82 -26.06
N LEU A 363 -6.06 -6.06 -24.76
CA LEU A 363 -4.96 -6.08 -23.78
C LEU A 363 -4.51 -7.53 -23.55
N PRO A 364 -3.20 -7.80 -23.46
CA PRO A 364 -2.72 -9.16 -23.25
C PRO A 364 -3.19 -9.70 -21.89
N GLN A 365 -3.70 -10.94 -21.89
CA GLN A 365 -4.35 -11.60 -20.74
C GLN A 365 -3.52 -12.75 -20.13
N GLU A 366 -2.41 -13.11 -20.77
CA GLU A 366 -1.58 -14.24 -20.39
C GLU A 366 -0.72 -13.94 -19.16
N PRO A 367 -0.31 -14.96 -18.37
CA PRO A 367 0.55 -14.75 -17.20
C PRO A 367 1.90 -14.11 -17.56
N SER A 368 2.28 -14.18 -18.84
CA SER A 368 3.43 -13.51 -19.43
C SER A 368 3.12 -12.89 -20.78
N VAL A 369 3.56 -11.64 -20.98
CA VAL A 369 3.58 -10.92 -22.25
C VAL A 369 4.92 -11.17 -22.95
N LYS A 370 4.91 -11.91 -24.06
CA LYS A 370 6.13 -12.14 -24.85
C LYS A 370 6.57 -10.86 -25.56
N ASP A 371 5.67 -10.24 -26.30
CA ASP A 371 5.89 -9.02 -27.05
C ASP A 371 4.52 -8.39 -27.36
N TRP A 372 4.30 -7.15 -26.95
CA TRP A 372 3.06 -6.41 -27.18
C TRP A 372 3.38 -4.94 -27.40
N LEU A 373 2.95 -4.43 -28.55
CA LEU A 373 2.98 -3.02 -28.90
C LEU A 373 1.56 -2.48 -28.85
N ALA A 374 1.35 -1.34 -28.20
CA ALA A 374 0.04 -0.71 -28.20
C ALA A 374 -0.38 -0.34 -29.63
N PRO A 375 -1.67 -0.54 -29.99
CA PRO A 375 -2.14 -0.19 -31.31
C PRO A 375 -2.12 1.33 -31.49
N THR A 376 -1.68 1.78 -32.67
CA THR A 376 -1.61 3.22 -33.01
C THR A 376 -2.96 3.92 -32.89
N SER A 377 -4.06 3.20 -33.10
CA SER A 377 -5.44 3.69 -32.91
C SER A 377 -5.74 4.13 -31.47
N ALA A 378 -5.08 3.57 -30.47
CA ALA A 378 -5.24 3.96 -29.07
C ALA A 378 -4.47 5.23 -28.68
N LYS A 379 -3.60 5.74 -29.58
CA LYS A 379 -2.68 6.88 -29.31
C LYS A 379 -1.81 6.67 -28.06
N LEU A 380 -1.45 5.42 -27.81
CA LEU A 380 -0.54 5.00 -26.75
C LEU A 380 0.82 4.66 -27.36
N ASP A 381 1.91 5.14 -26.77
CA ASP A 381 3.27 4.78 -27.15
C ASP A 381 3.81 3.80 -26.09
N MET A 382 3.43 2.53 -26.22
CA MET A 382 3.78 1.50 -25.22
C MET A 382 4.33 0.23 -25.86
N HIS A 383 5.45 -0.25 -25.33
CA HIS A 383 6.05 -1.54 -25.70
C HIS A 383 6.30 -2.38 -24.45
N ILE A 384 5.69 -3.55 -24.37
CA ILE A 384 5.87 -4.51 -23.27
C ILE A 384 6.42 -5.81 -23.85
N ARG A 385 7.57 -6.26 -23.37
CA ARG A 385 8.23 -7.46 -23.87
C ARG A 385 8.82 -8.29 -22.73
N GLN A 386 8.73 -9.61 -22.87
CA GLN A 386 9.27 -10.61 -21.93
C GLN A 386 8.88 -10.34 -20.47
N SER A 387 7.68 -9.84 -20.24
CA SER A 387 7.23 -9.39 -18.92
C SER A 387 6.11 -10.28 -18.39
N SER A 388 5.87 -10.29 -17.08
CA SER A 388 4.87 -11.18 -16.46
C SER A 388 4.07 -10.50 -15.36
N ASN A 389 2.92 -11.07 -15.00
CA ASN A 389 2.03 -10.48 -14.00
C ASN A 389 1.74 -8.99 -14.29
N ILE A 390 1.41 -8.70 -15.54
CA ILE A 390 1.00 -7.36 -15.98
C ILE A 390 -0.50 -7.22 -15.70
N MET A 391 -0.85 -6.16 -14.98
CA MET A 391 -2.22 -5.85 -14.61
C MET A 391 -2.68 -4.60 -15.35
N TRP A 392 -3.97 -4.56 -15.65
CA TRP A 392 -4.57 -3.49 -16.44
C TRP A 392 -5.65 -2.76 -15.63
N GLY A 393 -5.53 -1.44 -15.60
CA GLY A 393 -6.55 -0.53 -15.15
C GLY A 393 -6.98 0.41 -16.28
N LEU A 394 -8.20 0.93 -16.19
CA LEU A 394 -8.69 1.97 -17.10
C LEU A 394 -9.02 3.22 -16.31
N VAL A 395 -8.69 4.38 -16.85
CA VAL A 395 -9.24 5.65 -16.39
C VAL A 395 -10.07 6.22 -17.53
N VAL A 396 -11.37 6.29 -17.35
CA VAL A 396 -12.32 6.75 -18.36
C VAL A 396 -12.75 8.16 -18.01
N ASP A 397 -12.42 9.12 -18.87
CA ASP A 397 -12.79 10.53 -18.75
C ASP A 397 -14.12 10.85 -19.47
N SER A 398 -14.66 12.02 -19.21
CA SER A 398 -15.82 12.57 -19.95
C SER A 398 -15.55 12.59 -21.46
N GLY A 399 -16.52 12.11 -22.23
CA GLY A 399 -16.46 12.03 -23.70
C GLY A 399 -15.73 10.81 -24.24
N ALA A 400 -15.15 9.95 -23.40
CA ALA A 400 -14.44 8.75 -23.84
C ALA A 400 -15.36 7.78 -24.60
N LYS A 401 -14.80 7.11 -25.60
CA LYS A 401 -15.44 6.00 -26.32
C LYS A 401 -14.48 4.83 -26.37
N VAL A 402 -14.75 3.79 -25.58
CA VAL A 402 -13.81 2.68 -25.40
C VAL A 402 -14.54 1.35 -25.51
N HIS A 403 -13.99 0.45 -26.33
CA HIS A 403 -14.49 -0.92 -26.46
C HIS A 403 -13.35 -1.87 -26.09
N LEU A 404 -13.50 -2.58 -24.97
CA LEU A 404 -12.61 -3.68 -24.58
C LEU A 404 -13.35 -5.00 -24.66
N ASN A 405 -12.61 -6.03 -25.04
CA ASN A 405 -13.13 -7.38 -25.13
C ASN A 405 -12.27 -8.33 -24.29
N LYS A 406 -12.92 -9.27 -23.58
CA LYS A 406 -12.26 -10.39 -22.89
C LYS A 406 -11.08 -10.00 -22.01
N THR A 407 -11.21 -8.89 -21.28
CA THR A 407 -10.13 -8.36 -20.43
C THR A 407 -10.46 -8.50 -18.95
N ASN A 408 -9.52 -9.00 -18.16
CA ASN A 408 -9.58 -8.96 -16.71
C ASN A 408 -8.95 -7.66 -16.22
N LEU A 409 -9.79 -6.71 -15.81
CA LEU A 409 -9.37 -5.40 -15.33
C LEU A 409 -9.20 -5.45 -13.81
N ARG A 410 -8.00 -5.05 -13.35
CA ARG A 410 -7.72 -4.80 -11.94
C ARG A 410 -8.63 -3.71 -11.41
N ALA A 411 -8.90 -2.69 -12.23
CA ALA A 411 -9.82 -1.63 -11.86
C ALA A 411 -10.29 -0.78 -13.07
N VAL A 412 -11.43 -0.12 -12.89
CA VAL A 412 -11.94 0.93 -13.78
C VAL A 412 -12.22 2.17 -12.95
N GLY A 413 -11.46 3.22 -13.22
CA GLY A 413 -11.62 4.56 -12.66
C GLY A 413 -12.45 5.44 -13.57
N MET A 414 -13.43 6.14 -13.00
CA MET A 414 -14.23 7.14 -13.70
C MET A 414 -13.75 8.52 -13.32
N LEU A 415 -13.15 9.22 -14.27
CA LEU A 415 -12.73 10.59 -14.11
C LEU A 415 -13.86 11.53 -14.54
N PHE A 416 -14.22 12.48 -13.67
CA PHE A 416 -15.23 13.50 -13.97
C PHE A 416 -14.52 14.85 -14.04
N THR A 417 -14.18 15.29 -15.25
CA THR A 417 -13.48 16.57 -15.50
C THR A 417 -14.39 17.66 -16.06
N LYS A 418 -15.61 17.29 -16.47
CA LYS A 418 -16.60 18.26 -16.96
C LYS A 418 -17.53 18.67 -15.81
N PRO A 419 -17.72 19.98 -15.56
CA PRO A 419 -18.71 20.44 -14.59
C PRO A 419 -20.09 19.85 -14.87
N GLY A 420 -20.77 19.37 -13.83
CA GLY A 420 -22.08 18.73 -13.98
C GLY A 420 -22.48 17.90 -12.78
N ASN A 421 -23.74 17.44 -12.80
CA ASN A 421 -24.27 16.51 -11.81
C ASN A 421 -24.25 15.10 -12.40
N TYR A 422 -23.65 14.17 -11.66
CA TYR A 422 -23.52 12.79 -12.07
C TYR A 422 -24.10 11.90 -10.99
N ALA A 423 -24.79 10.82 -11.40
CA ALA A 423 -25.35 9.86 -10.48
C ALA A 423 -24.96 8.44 -10.89
N VAL A 424 -24.44 7.68 -9.94
CA VAL A 424 -24.11 6.27 -10.10
C VAL A 424 -24.74 5.49 -8.96
N THR A 425 -25.47 4.42 -9.31
CA THR A 425 -26.17 3.59 -8.34
C THR A 425 -25.92 2.11 -8.60
N GLY A 426 -25.78 1.32 -7.54
CA GLY A 426 -25.81 -0.14 -7.63
C GLY A 426 -24.58 -0.80 -8.27
N ILE A 427 -23.50 -0.07 -8.53
CA ILE A 427 -22.24 -0.67 -8.99
C ILE A 427 -21.71 -1.63 -7.93
N ARG A 428 -21.15 -2.75 -8.37
CA ARG A 428 -20.43 -3.69 -7.49
C ARG A 428 -19.07 -4.08 -8.07
N ASN A 429 -18.06 -4.07 -7.22
CA ASN A 429 -16.77 -4.71 -7.43
C ASN A 429 -16.90 -6.21 -7.76
N ASN A 430 -15.85 -6.78 -8.32
CA ASN A 430 -15.76 -8.18 -8.75
C ASN A 430 -16.94 -8.60 -9.64
N SER A 431 -17.28 -7.75 -10.60
CA SER A 431 -18.41 -7.98 -11.49
C SER A 431 -17.98 -8.05 -12.95
N THR A 432 -18.77 -8.76 -13.75
CA THR A 432 -18.78 -8.65 -15.21
C THR A 432 -19.76 -7.55 -15.66
N ALA A 433 -20.08 -6.62 -14.76
CA ALA A 433 -21.19 -5.70 -14.93
C ALA A 433 -20.98 -4.78 -16.15
N ALA A 434 -22.08 -4.47 -16.81
CA ALA A 434 -22.12 -3.43 -17.81
C ALA A 434 -21.71 -2.09 -17.20
N PHE A 435 -21.09 -1.24 -18.02
CA PHE A 435 -20.78 0.12 -17.63
C PHE A 435 -22.06 0.86 -17.19
N PRO A 436 -22.00 1.78 -16.21
CA PRO A 436 -23.19 2.44 -15.69
C PRO A 436 -23.94 3.19 -16.79
N ALA A 437 -25.14 2.72 -17.13
CA ALA A 437 -25.96 3.33 -18.17
C ALA A 437 -26.36 4.79 -17.85
N SER A 438 -26.29 5.20 -16.58
CA SER A 438 -26.59 6.58 -16.16
C SER A 438 -25.53 7.60 -16.59
N LEU A 439 -24.33 7.17 -17.00
CA LEU A 439 -23.26 8.05 -17.45
C LEU A 439 -23.33 8.24 -18.97
N VAL A 440 -24.19 9.17 -19.42
CA VAL A 440 -24.44 9.43 -20.85
C VAL A 440 -23.33 10.23 -21.54
N ASP A 441 -22.39 10.81 -20.78
CA ASP A 441 -21.32 11.65 -21.32
C ASP A 441 -20.13 10.85 -21.86
N ARG A 442 -20.14 9.53 -21.74
CA ARG A 442 -19.10 8.61 -22.21
C ARG A 442 -19.73 7.29 -22.64
N HIS A 443 -19.04 6.55 -23.50
CA HIS A 443 -19.49 5.24 -23.99
C HIS A 443 -18.40 4.21 -23.74
N VAL A 444 -18.66 3.26 -22.84
CA VAL A 444 -17.69 2.20 -22.51
C VAL A 444 -18.37 0.86 -22.65
N GLU A 445 -17.83 0.02 -23.53
CA GLU A 445 -18.28 -1.35 -23.74
C GLU A 445 -17.20 -2.31 -23.21
N LEU A 446 -17.57 -3.11 -22.21
CA LEU A 446 -16.69 -4.09 -21.55
C LEU A 446 -17.16 -5.52 -21.87
N SER A 447 -17.21 -5.85 -23.15
CA SER A 447 -17.73 -7.13 -23.63
C SER A 447 -16.89 -8.31 -23.15
N GLY A 448 -17.51 -9.27 -22.46
CA GLY A 448 -16.82 -10.46 -21.90
C GLY A 448 -15.68 -10.14 -20.92
N SER A 449 -15.64 -8.92 -20.38
CA SER A 449 -14.58 -8.45 -19.48
C SER A 449 -15.04 -8.49 -18.03
N SER A 450 -14.09 -8.52 -17.09
CA SER A 450 -14.37 -8.46 -15.65
C SER A 450 -13.69 -7.24 -15.03
N VAL A 451 -14.34 -6.64 -14.03
CA VAL A 451 -13.83 -5.50 -13.27
C VAL A 451 -13.73 -5.88 -11.80
N GLN A 452 -12.52 -5.91 -11.26
CA GLN A 452 -12.32 -6.19 -9.84
C GLN A 452 -12.70 -4.99 -8.97
N SER A 453 -12.28 -3.77 -9.35
CA SER A 453 -12.56 -2.54 -8.60
C SER A 453 -13.13 -1.43 -9.46
N TRP A 454 -14.18 -0.77 -8.99
CA TRP A 454 -14.66 0.49 -9.54
C TRP A 454 -14.19 1.66 -8.68
N ASN A 455 -13.57 2.65 -9.33
CA ASN A 455 -12.99 3.83 -8.69
C ASN A 455 -13.62 5.11 -9.26
N PHE A 456 -13.69 6.18 -8.47
CA PHE A 456 -14.33 7.44 -8.88
C PHE A 456 -13.48 8.66 -8.55
N TYR A 457 -13.31 9.55 -9.52
CA TYR A 457 -12.43 10.71 -9.41
C TYR A 457 -13.18 12.01 -9.81
N PRO A 458 -14.06 12.53 -8.95
CA PRO A 458 -14.72 13.81 -9.21
C PRO A 458 -13.73 14.98 -9.15
N SER A 459 -13.84 15.91 -10.10
CA SER A 459 -12.99 17.11 -10.20
C SER A 459 -13.75 18.27 -10.87
N SER A 460 -13.15 19.44 -11.02
CA SER A 460 -13.65 20.51 -11.92
C SER A 460 -15.14 20.88 -11.71
N ARG A 461 -15.54 21.20 -10.47
CA ARG A 461 -16.92 21.55 -10.07
C ARG A 461 -17.98 20.49 -10.41
N THR A 462 -17.60 19.23 -10.46
CA THR A 462 -18.57 18.13 -10.55
C THR A 462 -19.27 17.93 -9.21
N ASN A 463 -20.54 17.53 -9.24
CA ASN A 463 -21.24 16.95 -8.10
C ASN A 463 -21.60 15.49 -8.43
N LEU A 464 -20.83 14.56 -7.87
CA LEU A 464 -21.04 13.13 -8.04
C LEU A 464 -21.87 12.57 -6.89
N SER A 465 -23.02 11.98 -7.20
CA SER A 465 -23.82 11.21 -6.25
C SER A 465 -23.59 9.71 -6.46
N LEU A 466 -23.18 9.01 -5.40
CA LEU A 466 -23.01 7.55 -5.36
C LEU A 466 -23.99 6.96 -4.36
N SER A 467 -24.75 5.95 -4.77
CA SER A 467 -25.70 5.29 -3.87
C SER A 467 -25.77 3.77 -4.05
N LYS A 468 -25.91 3.03 -2.95
CA LYS A 468 -26.07 1.56 -2.97
C LYS A 468 -24.94 0.82 -3.71
N CYS A 469 -23.73 1.38 -3.69
CA CYS A 469 -22.58 0.85 -4.41
C CYS A 469 -21.69 -0.01 -3.49
N LEU A 470 -20.99 -0.97 -4.08
CA LEU A 470 -19.77 -1.59 -3.55
C LEU A 470 -18.62 -1.20 -4.50
N PHE A 471 -17.74 -0.32 -4.05
CA PHE A 471 -16.67 0.27 -4.87
C PHE A 471 -15.33 0.23 -4.13
N GLY A 472 -14.22 0.39 -4.85
CA GLY A 472 -12.89 0.21 -4.26
C GLY A 472 -12.16 1.49 -3.90
N GLU A 473 -12.48 2.63 -4.54
CA GLU A 473 -11.81 3.90 -4.29
C GLU A 473 -12.68 5.11 -4.66
N LEU A 474 -12.50 6.23 -3.94
CA LEU A 474 -12.95 7.53 -4.41
C LEU A 474 -11.97 8.62 -4.01
N ILE A 475 -11.50 9.43 -4.96
CA ILE A 475 -10.62 10.57 -4.68
C ILE A 475 -11.18 11.81 -5.36
N ALA A 476 -11.60 12.81 -4.58
CA ALA A 476 -12.03 14.09 -5.11
C ALA A 476 -10.85 15.06 -5.25
N PHE A 477 -10.78 15.76 -6.37
CA PHE A 477 -9.71 16.71 -6.72
C PHE A 477 -10.26 18.11 -7.03
N GLY A 478 -9.39 19.12 -7.03
CA GLY A 478 -9.74 20.50 -7.37
C GLY A 478 -10.87 21.04 -6.50
N ASP A 479 -12.00 21.35 -7.10
CA ASP A 479 -13.25 21.79 -6.48
C ASP A 479 -14.41 20.82 -6.75
N GLY A 480 -14.09 19.55 -7.03
CA GLY A 480 -15.08 18.48 -7.17
C GLY A 480 -15.78 18.15 -5.84
N GLU A 481 -17.04 17.76 -5.92
CA GLU A 481 -17.85 17.31 -4.81
C GLU A 481 -18.36 15.88 -5.03
N ALA A 482 -18.39 15.10 -3.94
CA ALA A 482 -18.95 13.76 -3.92
C ALA A 482 -19.91 13.57 -2.75
N ASN A 483 -21.09 13.01 -3.03
CA ASN A 483 -22.11 12.65 -2.05
C ASN A 483 -22.35 11.14 -2.13
N ILE A 484 -21.94 10.40 -1.11
CA ILE A 484 -21.95 8.94 -1.08
C ILE A 484 -22.94 8.49 -0.01
N THR A 485 -23.96 7.71 -0.39
CA THR A 485 -25.01 7.23 0.52
C THR A 485 -25.17 5.72 0.43
N ASP A 486 -25.47 5.07 1.56
CA ASP A 486 -25.83 3.64 1.63
C ASP A 486 -24.86 2.72 0.87
N SER A 487 -23.56 3.02 0.91
CA SER A 487 -22.55 2.36 0.08
C SER A 487 -21.40 1.79 0.91
N THR A 488 -20.67 0.85 0.31
CA THR A 488 -19.47 0.26 0.89
C THR A 488 -18.26 0.58 0.02
N CYS A 489 -17.23 1.19 0.61
CA CYS A 489 -15.91 1.29 0.00
C CYS A 489 -15.02 0.19 0.58
N ASP A 490 -14.67 -0.82 -0.20
CA ASP A 490 -13.92 -1.99 0.26
C ASP A 490 -12.39 -1.82 0.23
N GLY A 491 -11.91 -0.73 -0.38
CA GLY A 491 -10.48 -0.42 -0.48
C GLY A 491 -9.73 -1.24 -1.51
N SER A 492 -10.40 -2.08 -2.30
CA SER A 492 -9.75 -2.89 -3.34
C SER A 492 -9.07 -2.05 -4.43
N GLY A 493 -9.46 -0.77 -4.55
CA GLY A 493 -8.90 0.22 -5.46
C GLY A 493 -7.99 1.25 -4.80
N GLY A 494 -7.96 1.34 -3.46
CA GLY A 494 -7.14 2.32 -2.72
C GLY A 494 -7.83 2.90 -1.50
N TYR A 495 -8.06 4.21 -1.48
CA TYR A 495 -8.57 4.97 -0.32
C TYR A 495 -9.71 5.94 -0.66
N ILE A 496 -10.37 6.49 0.36
CA ILE A 496 -11.26 7.65 0.20
C ILE A 496 -10.44 8.92 0.41
N GLY A 497 -10.32 9.73 -0.63
CA GLY A 497 -9.50 10.94 -0.67
C GLY A 497 -10.31 12.20 -0.95
N ALA A 498 -9.90 13.30 -0.33
CA ALA A 498 -10.23 14.65 -0.75
C ALA A 498 -8.95 15.48 -0.80
N HIS A 499 -8.72 16.18 -1.92
CA HIS A 499 -7.55 17.01 -2.18
C HIS A 499 -7.94 18.41 -2.62
N HIS A 500 -7.01 19.36 -2.64
CA HIS A 500 -7.24 20.76 -3.03
C HIS A 500 -8.38 21.40 -2.22
N SER A 501 -9.44 21.88 -2.87
CA SER A 501 -10.62 22.49 -2.26
C SER A 501 -11.87 21.58 -2.34
N SER A 502 -11.68 20.30 -2.65
CA SER A 502 -12.77 19.35 -2.89
C SER A 502 -13.56 19.01 -1.63
N LYS A 503 -14.76 18.48 -1.82
CA LYS A 503 -15.64 18.06 -0.71
C LYS A 503 -16.16 16.65 -0.91
N VAL A 504 -16.05 15.83 0.12
CA VAL A 504 -16.62 14.47 0.12
C VAL A 504 -17.53 14.32 1.33
N LYS A 505 -18.80 14.00 1.08
CA LYS A 505 -19.79 13.66 2.10
C LYS A 505 -20.15 12.19 2.00
N LEU A 506 -20.00 11.46 3.10
CA LEU A 506 -20.40 10.07 3.23
C LEU A 506 -21.53 9.97 4.26
N THR A 507 -22.60 9.25 3.92
CA THR A 507 -23.75 9.04 4.79
C THR A 507 -24.14 7.57 4.81
N ASN A 508 -24.38 7.02 6.01
CA ASN A 508 -24.82 5.63 6.20
C ASN A 508 -23.98 4.60 5.40
N SER A 509 -22.66 4.74 5.43
CA SER A 509 -21.74 3.98 4.58
C SER A 509 -20.70 3.21 5.40
N VAL A 510 -20.21 2.09 4.85
CA VAL A 510 -19.16 1.24 5.45
C VAL A 510 -17.86 1.43 4.70
N LEU A 511 -16.79 1.82 5.40
CA LEU A 511 -15.54 2.23 4.79
C LEU A 511 -14.44 1.30 5.32
N GLN A 512 -13.99 0.35 4.51
CA GLN A 512 -12.93 -0.61 4.85
C GLN A 512 -11.55 -0.17 4.34
N CYS A 513 -11.49 1.06 3.84
CA CYS A 513 -10.30 1.67 3.29
C CYS A 513 -9.92 2.91 4.11
N PRO A 514 -8.69 3.38 3.96
CA PRO A 514 -8.26 4.60 4.61
C PRO A 514 -9.05 5.81 4.13
N ILE A 515 -9.17 6.82 4.98
CA ILE A 515 -9.85 8.08 4.69
C ILE A 515 -8.83 9.20 4.87
N VAL A 516 -8.56 9.96 3.81
CA VAL A 516 -7.47 10.93 3.78
C VAL A 516 -7.95 12.27 3.23
N SER A 517 -7.68 13.35 3.95
CA SER A 517 -8.03 14.72 3.55
C SER A 517 -6.77 15.60 3.51
N PHE A 518 -6.51 16.28 2.40
CA PHE A 518 -5.30 17.08 2.15
C PHE A 518 -5.60 18.55 1.87
N GLU A 519 -4.58 19.40 2.03
CA GLU A 519 -4.62 20.79 1.58
C GLU A 519 -5.79 21.59 2.17
N GLN A 520 -6.80 22.00 1.42
CA GLN A 520 -7.95 22.78 1.90
C GLN A 520 -9.27 21.99 1.81
N SER A 521 -9.19 20.66 1.63
CA SER A 521 -10.35 19.83 1.34
C SER A 521 -11.20 19.55 2.58
N GLN A 522 -12.42 19.04 2.35
CA GLN A 522 -13.36 18.74 3.40
C GLN A 522 -13.93 17.33 3.24
N ILE A 523 -13.92 16.56 4.33
CA ILE A 523 -14.63 15.28 4.42
C ILE A 523 -15.66 15.33 5.56
N LEU A 524 -16.90 14.96 5.26
CA LEU A 524 -17.97 14.77 6.25
C LEU A 524 -18.36 13.29 6.33
N LEU A 525 -18.17 12.67 7.48
CA LEU A 525 -18.67 11.34 7.80
C LEU A 525 -19.92 11.45 8.66
N GLN A 526 -21.06 10.96 8.17
CA GLN A 526 -22.33 11.00 8.87
C GLN A 526 -22.93 9.60 8.98
N SER A 527 -23.07 9.09 10.20
CA SER A 527 -23.60 7.73 10.43
C SER A 527 -22.83 6.63 9.69
N CYS A 528 -21.50 6.79 9.54
CA CYS A 528 -20.63 5.83 8.85
C CYS A 528 -19.97 4.84 9.81
N GLN A 529 -19.51 3.71 9.27
CA GLN A 529 -18.58 2.79 9.93
C GLN A 529 -17.22 2.89 9.23
N ALA A 530 -16.29 3.67 9.76
CA ALA A 530 -14.91 3.75 9.25
C ALA A 530 -14.05 2.70 9.95
N ARG A 531 -13.64 1.66 9.22
CA ARG A 531 -12.90 0.49 9.74
C ARG A 531 -11.40 0.55 9.46
N SER A 532 -10.90 1.70 9.03
CA SER A 532 -9.49 1.94 8.74
C SER A 532 -9.08 3.34 9.21
N ALA A 533 -7.81 3.69 9.00
CA ALA A 533 -7.24 4.95 9.42
C ALA A 533 -7.97 6.15 8.81
N VAL A 534 -8.21 7.17 9.63
CA VAL A 534 -8.74 8.47 9.21
C VAL A 534 -7.65 9.51 9.46
N SER A 535 -7.18 10.17 8.41
CA SER A 535 -6.04 11.10 8.48
C SER A 535 -6.35 12.42 7.79
N ALA A 536 -5.92 13.52 8.38
CA ALA A 536 -6.04 14.87 7.80
C ALA A 536 -4.69 15.58 7.86
N SER A 537 -4.26 16.21 6.75
CA SER A 537 -3.01 16.98 6.62
C SER A 537 -3.25 18.36 5.98
N GLY A 538 -2.26 19.25 6.00
CA GLY A 538 -2.40 20.60 5.46
C GLY A 538 -3.34 21.46 6.29
N GLN A 539 -4.29 22.15 5.65
CA GLN A 539 -5.37 22.95 6.27
C GLN A 539 -6.74 22.25 6.15
N SER A 540 -6.76 20.94 5.87
CA SER A 540 -7.97 20.20 5.54
C SER A 540 -8.85 20.00 6.78
N LYS A 541 -10.12 19.68 6.53
CA LYS A 541 -11.11 19.47 7.59
C LYS A 541 -11.78 18.10 7.44
N ILE A 542 -11.88 17.37 8.54
CA ILE A 542 -12.72 16.19 8.64
C ILE A 542 -13.73 16.40 9.77
N ARG A 543 -15.02 16.29 9.46
CA ARG A 543 -16.11 16.31 10.44
C ARG A 543 -16.74 14.92 10.53
N ILE A 544 -16.90 14.42 11.75
CA ILE A 544 -17.36 13.06 12.02
C ILE A 544 -18.56 13.17 12.95
N THR A 545 -19.74 12.82 12.45
CA THR A 545 -21.01 12.91 13.18
C THR A 545 -21.67 11.55 13.24
N SER A 546 -22.03 11.10 14.44
CA SER A 546 -22.75 9.84 14.67
C SER A 546 -22.11 8.61 14.00
N SER A 547 -20.79 8.63 13.76
CA SER A 547 -20.07 7.58 13.04
C SER A 547 -19.18 6.78 14.00
N SER A 548 -18.98 5.50 13.71
CA SER A 548 -18.01 4.67 14.43
C SER A 548 -16.68 4.66 13.68
N LEU A 549 -15.59 4.76 14.44
CA LEU A 549 -14.22 4.71 13.95
C LEU A 549 -13.53 3.49 14.58
N ALA A 550 -12.77 2.74 13.79
CA ALA A 550 -11.88 1.70 14.32
C ALA A 550 -10.81 2.32 15.22
N ASP A 551 -10.23 3.44 14.76
CA ASP A 551 -9.09 4.09 15.38
C ASP A 551 -9.32 5.57 15.67
N SER A 552 -8.47 6.11 16.54
CA SER A 552 -8.40 7.56 16.73
C SER A 552 -7.92 8.22 15.44
N PRO A 553 -8.63 9.24 14.93
CA PRO A 553 -8.22 9.90 13.71
C PRO A 553 -6.91 10.67 13.91
N GLN A 554 -6.05 10.67 12.90
CA GLN A 554 -4.75 11.31 12.92
C GLN A 554 -4.83 12.71 12.31
N LYS A 555 -4.58 13.71 13.16
CA LYS A 555 -4.39 15.10 12.72
C LYS A 555 -2.91 15.37 12.48
N LEU A 556 -2.58 15.87 11.29
CA LEU A 556 -1.25 16.30 10.88
C LEU A 556 -1.26 17.78 10.48
N ASP A 557 -0.11 18.42 10.61
CA ASP A 557 0.13 19.82 10.25
C ASP A 557 -0.92 20.78 10.87
N GLN A 558 -1.63 21.58 10.05
CA GLN A 558 -2.66 22.54 10.49
C GLN A 558 -4.10 21.99 10.36
N ALA A 559 -4.27 20.69 10.08
CA ALA A 559 -5.57 20.13 9.77
C ALA A 559 -6.53 20.18 10.97
N GLN A 560 -7.83 20.06 10.71
CA GLN A 560 -8.87 20.05 11.74
C GLN A 560 -9.68 18.76 11.66
N ILE A 561 -9.88 18.10 12.80
CA ILE A 561 -10.76 16.95 12.91
C ILE A 561 -11.75 17.23 14.05
N GLU A 562 -13.03 17.26 13.72
CA GLU A 562 -14.13 17.50 14.67
C GLU A 562 -14.97 16.23 14.80
N ILE A 563 -15.07 15.67 16.02
CA ILE A 563 -15.93 14.53 16.31
C ILE A 563 -17.14 15.04 17.10
N VAL A 564 -18.30 15.06 16.45
CA VAL A 564 -19.58 15.42 17.05
C VAL A 564 -20.24 14.16 17.58
N ARG A 565 -20.21 13.99 18.90
CA ARG A 565 -20.93 12.92 19.58
C ARG A 565 -22.38 13.36 19.82
N PRO A 566 -23.38 12.48 19.60
CA PRO A 566 -24.74 12.79 20.03
C PRO A 566 -24.75 13.08 21.53
N VAL A 567 -25.44 14.15 21.93
CA VAL A 567 -25.67 14.44 23.34
C VAL A 567 -26.57 13.35 23.89
N GLU A 568 -26.07 12.55 24.82
CA GLU A 568 -26.93 11.64 25.58
C GLU A 568 -27.95 12.50 26.34
N GLN A 569 -29.22 12.44 25.92
CA GLN A 569 -30.32 12.93 26.75
C GLN A 569 -30.36 12.01 27.97
N LYS A 570 -29.98 12.58 29.12
CA LYS A 570 -29.99 11.92 30.43
C LYS A 570 -31.40 11.57 30.88
#